data_AF-A0A839LJ60-F1
#
_entry.id   AF-A0A839LJ60-F1
#
_cell.length_a   1.000
_cell.length_b   1.000
_cell.length_c   1.000
_cell.angle_alpha   90.00
_cell.angle_beta   90.00
_cell.angle_gamma   90.00
#
_symmetry.space_group_name_H-M   'P 1'
#
loop_
_entity.id
_entity.type
_entity.pdbx_description
1 polymer ?
#
loop_
_entity_poly.entity_id
_entity_poly.type
_entity_poly.pdbx_seq_one_letter_code
_entity_poly.pdbx_strand_id
1 'polypeptide(L)'
;MVWAIKSWVTRGGLGYLLLLALVVLLFCGVGFWVLEPRVKTPADGMWLAFTTAATVGYGDIVPTTAAAKIFSVFVVLLGYAVLSLVTAAIAAMWVESTEREVEKDILRDLHAQLRSVHEELGAVREELRQLKRPD
;
A
#
# COMPACT_ATOMS: atom_id res chain seq x y z
N MET A 1 -5.81 6.21 18.15
CA MET A 1 -5.21 6.99 17.04
C MET A 1 -4.70 6.11 15.89
N VAL A 2 -4.08 4.95 16.15
CA VAL A 2 -3.57 4.01 15.11
C VAL A 2 -4.68 3.41 14.21
N TRP A 3 -5.92 3.32 14.72
CA TRP A 3 -7.02 2.65 14.01
C TRP A 3 -7.59 3.45 12.82
N ALA A 4 -7.49 4.78 12.83
CA ALA A 4 -7.97 5.64 11.73
C ALA A 4 -7.08 5.56 10.48
N ILE A 5 -5.83 5.12 10.64
CA ILE A 5 -4.87 4.94 9.55
C ILE A 5 -5.20 3.67 8.75
N LYS A 6 -5.75 2.64 9.41
CA LYS A 6 -5.98 1.31 8.81
C LYS A 6 -7.06 1.31 7.73
N SER A 7 -8.12 2.13 7.88
CA SER A 7 -9.26 2.11 6.94
C SER A 7 -8.98 2.84 5.63
N TRP A 8 -8.01 3.75 5.61
CA TRP A 8 -7.63 4.48 4.40
C TRP A 8 -6.75 3.68 3.45
N VAL A 9 -6.06 2.64 3.92
CA VAL A 9 -5.04 1.93 3.11
C VAL A 9 -5.62 0.82 2.22
N THR A 10 -6.75 0.19 2.56
CA THR A 10 -7.04 -1.17 2.07
C THR A 10 -8.09 -1.35 0.96
N ARG A 11 -8.81 -0.34 0.45
CA ARG A 11 -9.75 -0.58 -0.69
C ARG A 11 -9.75 0.46 -1.82
N GLY A 12 -9.20 1.66 -1.57
CA GLY A 12 -8.93 2.71 -2.58
C GLY A 12 -7.74 3.58 -2.18
N GLY A 13 -6.93 3.10 -1.23
CA GLY A 13 -5.96 3.89 -0.48
C GLY A 13 -4.76 4.33 -1.29
N LEU A 14 -4.18 3.41 -2.07
CA LEU A 14 -3.00 3.73 -2.89
C LEU A 14 -3.30 4.88 -3.86
N GLY A 15 -4.46 4.87 -4.52
CA GLY A 15 -4.87 5.95 -5.42
C GLY A 15 -5.00 7.29 -4.69
N TYR A 16 -5.62 7.30 -3.51
CA TYR A 16 -5.72 8.51 -2.70
C TYR A 16 -4.35 8.99 -2.18
N LEU A 17 -3.47 8.08 -1.78
CA LEU A 17 -2.12 8.39 -1.33
C LEU A 17 -1.27 8.99 -2.46
N LEU A 18 -1.36 8.44 -3.66
CA LEU A 18 -0.69 8.97 -4.85
C LEU A 18 -1.27 10.34 -5.25
N LEU A 19 -2.58 10.52 -5.16
CA LEU A 19 -3.22 11.81 -5.42
C LEU A 19 -2.80 12.86 -4.38
N LEU A 20 -2.80 12.51 -3.09
CA LEU A 20 -2.31 13.37 -2.02
C LEU A 20 -0.83 13.73 -2.24
N ALA A 21 0.00 12.75 -2.59
CA ALA A 21 1.41 12.96 -2.92
C ALA A 21 1.58 13.95 -4.08
N LEU A 22 0.77 13.80 -5.14
CA LEU A 22 0.77 14.71 -6.29
C LEU A 22 0.37 16.13 -5.86
N VAL A 23 -0.70 16.29 -5.08
CA VAL A 23 -1.16 17.61 -4.59
C VAL A 23 -0.08 18.27 -3.72
N VAL A 24 0.55 17.50 -2.83
CA VAL A 24 1.66 17.96 -2.00
C VAL A 24 2.86 18.39 -2.84
N LEU A 25 3.23 17.59 -3.85
CA LEU A 25 4.31 17.92 -4.78
C LEU A 25 4.04 19.22 -5.53
N LEU A 26 2.80 19.40 -6.03
CA LEU A 26 2.40 20.63 -6.70
C LEU A 26 2.52 21.83 -5.77
N PHE A 27 2.05 21.71 -4.52
CA PHE A 27 2.17 22.75 -3.51
C PHE A 27 3.63 23.09 -3.20
N CYS A 28 4.49 22.07 -3.05
CA CYS A 28 5.92 22.26 -2.85
C CYS A 28 6.59 22.95 -4.05
N GLY A 29 6.20 22.62 -5.29
CA GLY A 29 6.72 23.26 -6.49
C GLY A 29 6.40 24.75 -6.57
N VAL A 30 5.16 25.12 -6.25
CA VAL A 30 4.75 26.54 -6.12
C VAL A 30 5.52 27.20 -4.97
N GLY A 31 5.68 26.52 -3.84
CA GLY A 31 6.47 27.00 -2.70
C GLY A 31 7.90 27.36 -3.10
N PHE A 32 8.59 26.48 -3.82
CA PHE A 32 9.93 26.76 -4.33
C PHE A 32 9.97 27.89 -5.36
N TRP A 33 8.98 27.98 -6.25
CA TRP A 33 8.88 29.08 -7.21
C TRP A 33 8.76 30.45 -6.53
N VAL A 34 8.06 30.54 -5.39
CA VAL A 34 7.91 31.78 -4.62
C VAL A 34 9.13 32.07 -3.74
N LEU A 35 9.73 31.04 -3.13
CA LEU A 35 10.79 31.19 -2.13
C LEU A 35 12.20 31.28 -2.71
N GLU A 36 12.42 30.79 -3.94
CA GLU A 36 13.74 30.72 -4.57
C GLU A 36 13.82 31.63 -5.83
N PRO A 37 14.54 32.77 -5.77
CA PRO A 37 14.65 33.70 -6.89
C PRO A 37 15.31 33.13 -8.15
N ARG A 38 16.10 32.06 -8.02
CA ARG A 38 16.73 31.38 -9.16
C ARG A 38 15.75 30.53 -9.97
N VAL A 39 14.60 30.18 -9.39
CA VAL A 39 13.53 29.45 -10.05
C VAL A 39 12.69 30.44 -10.84
N LYS A 40 12.98 30.59 -12.13
CA LYS A 40 12.33 31.61 -12.98
C LYS A 40 10.97 31.15 -13.52
N THR A 41 10.80 29.84 -13.72
CA THR A 41 9.56 29.28 -14.24
C THR A 41 8.88 28.38 -13.19
N PRO A 42 7.55 28.24 -13.22
CA PRO A 42 6.85 27.29 -12.34
C PRO A 42 7.26 25.84 -12.61
N ALA A 43 7.70 25.53 -13.83
CA ALA A 43 8.23 24.21 -14.18
C ALA A 43 9.54 23.90 -13.44
N ASP A 44 10.45 24.88 -13.35
CA ASP A 44 11.70 24.75 -12.58
C ASP A 44 11.42 24.51 -11.09
N GLY A 45 10.37 25.15 -10.55
CA GLY A 45 9.94 24.95 -9.16
C GLY A 45 9.41 23.55 -8.94
N MET A 46 8.62 23.04 -9.89
CA MET A 46 8.13 21.66 -9.87
C MET A 46 9.26 20.64 -9.95
N TRP A 47 10.25 20.90 -10.81
CA TRP A 47 11.43 20.07 -10.95
C TRP A 47 12.26 20.03 -9.66
N LEU A 48 12.48 21.18 -9.03
CA LEU A 48 13.17 21.27 -7.75
C LEU A 48 12.41 20.52 -6.64
N ALA A 49 11.09 20.67 -6.58
CA ALA A 49 10.25 19.94 -5.63
C ALA A 49 10.33 18.42 -5.85
N PHE A 50 10.23 17.98 -7.09
CA PHE A 50 10.29 16.56 -7.47
C PHE A 50 11.63 15.93 -7.09
N THR A 51 12.74 16.53 -7.52
CA THR A 51 14.09 16.01 -7.25
C THR A 51 14.45 16.03 -5.76
N THR A 52 13.95 17.01 -5.01
CA THR A 52 14.11 17.11 -3.56
C THR A 52 13.27 16.07 -2.82
N ALA A 53 11.98 15.96 -3.15
CA ALA A 53 11.06 15.00 -2.52
C ALA A 53 11.46 13.54 -2.82
N ALA A 54 11.96 13.28 -4.02
CA ALA A 54 12.51 11.97 -4.42
C ALA A 54 13.90 11.69 -3.83
N THR A 55 14.50 12.64 -3.10
CA THR A 55 15.85 12.56 -2.53
C THR A 55 16.97 12.33 -3.55
N VAL A 56 16.73 12.66 -4.82
CA VAL A 56 17.70 12.53 -5.92
C VAL A 56 18.70 13.69 -5.91
N GLY A 57 18.20 14.92 -5.86
CA GLY A 57 19.01 16.14 -5.74
C GLY A 57 20.13 16.27 -6.77
N TYR A 58 19.81 16.34 -8.06
CA TYR A 58 20.80 16.47 -9.15
C TYR A 58 21.75 17.67 -8.99
N GLY A 59 21.33 18.72 -8.28
CA GLY A 59 22.16 19.88 -7.97
C GLY A 59 22.22 20.94 -9.08
N ASP A 60 21.45 20.75 -10.14
CA ASP A 60 21.24 21.70 -11.23
C ASP A 60 20.48 22.96 -10.76
N ILE A 61 19.45 22.76 -9.94
CA ILE A 61 18.74 23.82 -9.23
C ILE A 61 18.80 23.50 -7.74
N VAL A 62 19.17 24.48 -6.93
CA VAL A 62 19.30 24.31 -5.47
C VAL A 62 18.73 25.52 -4.72
N PRO A 63 18.14 25.32 -3.54
CA PRO A 63 17.69 26.42 -2.70
C PRO A 63 18.88 27.22 -2.18
N THR A 64 18.90 28.52 -2.47
CA THR A 64 19.96 29.45 -2.11
C THR A 64 19.55 30.37 -0.96
N THR A 65 18.27 30.73 -0.87
CA THR A 65 17.75 31.55 0.22
C THR A 65 17.62 30.76 1.52
N ALA A 66 17.72 31.44 2.67
CA ALA A 66 17.55 30.80 3.97
C ALA A 66 16.14 30.18 4.10
N ALA A 67 15.11 30.87 3.61
CA ALA A 67 13.74 30.39 3.64
C ALA A 67 13.56 29.13 2.75
N ALA A 68 14.10 29.12 1.53
CA ALA A 68 14.02 27.96 0.65
C ALA A 68 14.79 26.74 1.20
N LYS A 69 15.91 26.98 1.91
CA LYS A 69 16.67 25.90 2.58
C LYS A 69 15.87 25.29 3.73
N ILE A 70 15.30 26.10 4.61
CA ILE A 70 14.44 25.60 5.70
C ILE A 70 13.24 24.84 5.11
N PHE A 71 12.62 25.39 4.06
CA PHE A 71 11.53 24.74 3.35
C PHE A 71 11.94 23.38 2.78
N SER A 72 13.12 23.27 2.15
CA SER A 72 13.60 22.01 1.60
C SER A 72 13.76 20.90 2.63
N VAL A 73 14.10 21.21 3.89
CA VAL A 73 14.17 20.22 4.97
C VAL A 73 12.80 19.57 5.19
N PHE A 74 11.74 20.37 5.22
CA PHE A 74 10.37 19.86 5.34
C PHE A 74 9.95 19.04 4.12
N VAL A 75 10.33 19.49 2.91
CA VAL A 75 10.04 18.76 1.67
C VAL A 75 10.70 17.37 1.67
N VAL A 76 11.94 17.26 2.13
CA VAL A 76 12.64 15.96 2.24
C VAL A 76 11.93 15.04 3.23
N LEU A 77 11.57 15.54 4.41
CA LEU A 77 10.84 14.74 5.42
C LEU A 77 9.49 14.25 4.87
N LEU A 78 8.78 15.10 4.16
CA LEU A 78 7.49 14.78 3.57
C LEU A 78 7.61 13.79 2.41
N GLY A 79 8.60 13.98 1.53
CA GLY A 79 8.92 13.04 0.45
C GLY A 79 9.24 11.65 0.98
N TYR A 80 10.07 11.57 2.02
CA TYR A 80 10.40 10.30 2.68
C TYR A 80 9.18 9.61 3.31
N ALA A 81 8.30 10.38 3.96
CA ALA A 81 7.06 9.85 4.53
C ALA A 81 6.14 9.27 3.46
N VAL A 82 5.97 9.97 2.33
CA VAL A 82 5.17 9.51 1.19
C VAL A 82 5.76 8.23 0.58
N LEU A 83 7.06 8.23 0.28
CA LEU A 83 7.74 7.05 -0.29
C LEU A 83 7.62 5.82 0.62
N SER A 84 7.79 6.02 1.93
CA SER A 84 7.62 4.96 2.93
C SER A 84 6.19 4.41 2.94
N LEU A 85 5.19 5.29 2.84
CA LEU A 85 3.78 4.90 2.88
C LEU A 85 3.34 4.17 1.60
N VAL A 86 3.82 4.61 0.44
CA VAL A 86 3.62 3.89 -0.84
C VAL A 86 4.25 2.51 -0.77
N THR A 87 5.48 2.40 -0.26
CA THR A 87 6.17 1.12 -0.09
C THR A 87 5.40 0.19 0.84
N ALA A 88 4.93 0.70 1.99
CA ALA A 88 4.12 -0.05 2.94
C ALA A 88 2.78 -0.51 2.34
N ALA A 89 2.13 0.35 1.53
CA ALA A 89 0.89 0.01 0.84
C ALA A 89 1.09 -1.13 -0.17
N ILE A 90 2.17 -1.09 -0.96
CA ILE A 90 2.51 -2.17 -1.90
C ILE A 90 2.77 -3.48 -1.15
N ALA A 91 3.55 -3.43 -0.06
CA ALA A 91 3.82 -4.59 0.77
C ALA A 91 2.53 -5.18 1.37
N ALA A 92 1.62 -4.34 1.86
CA ALA A 92 0.33 -4.76 2.39
C ALA A 92 -0.55 -5.44 1.32
N MET A 93 -0.52 -4.96 0.07
CA MET A 93 -1.23 -5.60 -1.04
C MET A 93 -0.68 -7.00 -1.33
N TRP A 94 0.64 -7.19 -1.27
CA TRP A 94 1.25 -8.51 -1.46
C TRP A 94 0.87 -9.47 -0.33
N VAL A 95 0.93 -9.00 0.92
CA VAL A 95 0.51 -9.80 2.08
C VAL A 95 -0.96 -10.20 1.98
N GLU A 96 -1.85 -9.26 1.65
CA GLU A 96 -3.28 -9.55 1.51
C GLU A 96 -3.57 -10.57 0.39
N SER A 97 -2.84 -10.49 -0.74
CA SER A 97 -2.98 -11.49 -1.81
C SER A 97 -2.53 -12.89 -1.36
N THR A 98 -1.50 -12.96 -0.51
CA THR A 98 -0.97 -14.22 0.03
C THR A 98 -1.92 -14.82 1.06
N GLU A 99 -2.42 -14.02 2.00
CA GLU A 99 -3.41 -14.45 3.00
C GLU A 99 -4.67 -15.01 2.35
N ARG A 100 -5.17 -14.37 1.29
CA ARG A 100 -6.36 -14.84 0.56
C ARG A 100 -6.14 -16.17 -0.17
N GLU A 101 -4.94 -16.43 -0.69
CA GLU A 101 -4.64 -17.73 -1.29
C GLU A 101 -4.55 -18.82 -0.22
N VAL A 102 -3.89 -18.55 0.91
CA VAL A 102 -3.82 -19.48 2.05
C VAL A 102 -5.21 -19.81 2.60
N GLU A 103 -6.09 -18.80 2.75
CA GLU A 103 -7.47 -19.01 3.21
C GLU A 103 -8.25 -19.93 2.26
N LYS A 104 -8.13 -19.72 0.94
CA LYS A 104 -8.78 -20.59 -0.06
C LYS A 104 -8.27 -22.01 0.01
N ASP A 105 -6.96 -22.20 0.19
CA ASP A 105 -6.37 -23.54 0.27
C ASP A 105 -6.80 -24.28 1.54
N ILE A 106 -6.86 -23.60 2.69
CA ILE A 106 -7.42 -24.16 3.92
C ILE A 106 -8.89 -24.58 3.72
N LEU A 107 -9.70 -23.75 3.07
CA LEU A 107 -11.11 -24.07 2.80
C LEU A 107 -11.26 -25.23 1.80
N ARG A 108 -10.36 -25.37 0.83
CA ARG A 108 -10.34 -26.50 -0.10
C ARG A 108 -10.02 -27.80 0.62
N ASP A 109 -9.02 -27.80 1.49
CA ASP A 109 -8.63 -28.96 2.29
C ASP A 109 -9.73 -29.37 3.27
N LEU A 110 -10.37 -28.42 3.95
CA LEU A 110 -11.51 -28.69 4.82
C LEU A 110 -12.65 -29.38 4.06
N HIS A 111 -13.00 -28.89 2.86
CA HIS A 111 -14.02 -29.53 2.02
C HIS A 111 -13.61 -30.93 1.52
N ALA A 112 -12.31 -31.17 1.29
CA ALA A 112 -11.83 -32.50 0.94
C ALA A 112 -11.99 -33.49 2.11
N GLN A 113 -11.63 -33.07 3.33
CA GLN A 113 -11.78 -33.89 4.54
C GLN A 113 -13.26 -34.15 4.89
N LEU A 114 -14.13 -33.15 4.75
CA LEU A 114 -15.57 -33.35 4.98
C LEU A 114 -16.16 -34.37 4.01
N ARG A 115 -15.73 -34.37 2.75
CA ARG A 115 -16.17 -35.37 1.77
C ARG A 115 -15.72 -36.78 2.14
N SER A 116 -14.46 -36.97 2.52
CA SER A 116 -13.96 -38.29 2.92
C SER A 116 -14.70 -38.83 4.15
N VAL A 117 -14.92 -37.99 5.17
CA VAL A 117 -15.69 -38.37 6.37
C VAL A 117 -17.14 -38.74 6.02
N HIS A 118 -17.76 -38.01 5.09
CA HIS A 118 -19.12 -38.33 4.65
C HIS A 118 -19.20 -39.67 3.89
N GLU A 119 -18.20 -39.97 3.07
CA GLU A 119 -18.08 -41.26 2.39
C GLU A 119 -17.88 -42.42 3.37
N GLU A 120 -17.00 -42.27 4.37
CA GLU A 120 -16.79 -43.27 5.44
C GLU A 120 -18.06 -43.53 6.24
N LEU A 121 -18.78 -42.47 6.64
CA LEU A 121 -20.08 -42.61 7.31
C LEU A 121 -21.11 -43.34 6.45
N GLY A 122 -21.11 -43.08 5.13
CA GLY A 122 -21.96 -43.78 4.17
C GLY A 122 -21.65 -45.28 4.11
N ALA A 123 -20.37 -45.65 4.06
CA ALA A 123 -19.93 -47.04 4.05
C ALA A 123 -20.32 -47.78 5.35
N VAL A 124 -20.02 -47.19 6.51
CA VAL A 124 -20.36 -47.77 7.83
C VAL A 124 -21.87 -47.92 8.00
N ARG A 125 -22.66 -46.94 7.55
CA ARG A 125 -24.12 -47.02 7.60
C ARG A 125 -24.65 -48.18 6.76
N GLU A 126 -24.05 -48.45 5.60
CA GLU A 126 -24.47 -49.55 4.72
C GLU A 126 -24.08 -50.92 5.32
N GLU A 127 -22.89 -51.06 5.92
CA GLU A 127 -22.50 -52.28 6.64
C GLU A 127 -23.47 -52.60 7.79
N LEU A 128 -23.83 -51.59 8.60
CA LEU A 128 -24.85 -51.74 9.65
C LEU A 128 -26.21 -52.16 9.08
N ARG A 129 -26.55 -51.70 7.87
CA ARG A 129 -27.81 -52.04 7.21
C ARG A 129 -27.85 -53.50 6.75
N GLN A 130 -26.71 -54.02 6.31
CA GLN A 130 -26.55 -55.43 5.96
C GLN A 130 -26.61 -56.34 7.20
N LEU A 131 -25.97 -55.94 8.30
CA LEU A 131 -26.05 -56.65 9.58
C LEU A 131 -27.45 -56.63 10.21
N LYS A 132 -28.22 -55.55 9.98
CA LYS A 132 -29.59 -55.39 10.49
C LYS A 132 -30.67 -56.01 9.58
N ARG A 133 -30.29 -56.71 8.51
CA ARG A 133 -31.16 -57.65 7.79
C ARG A 133 -30.91 -59.06 8.34
N PRO A 134 -31.50 -59.47 9.47
CA PRO A 134 -31.74 -60.89 9.69
C PRO A 134 -32.90 -61.33 8.79
N ASP A 135 -32.82 -62.59 8.37
CA ASP A 135 -33.76 -63.39 7.56
C ASP A 135 -35.25 -62.95 7.56
#